data_AF-A0A1R2D2I5-F1
#
_entry.id   AF-A0A1R2D2I5-F1
#
_cell.length_a   1.000
_cell.length_b   1.000
_cell.length_c   1.000
_cell.angle_alpha   90.00
_cell.angle_beta   90.00
_cell.angle_gamma   90.00
#
_symmetry.space_group_name_H-M   'P 1'
#
loop_
_entity.id
_entity.type
_entity.pdbx_description
1 polymer ?
#
loop_
_entity_poly.entity_id
_entity_poly.type
_entity_poly.pdbx_seq_one_letter_code
_entity_poly.pdbx_strand_id
1 'polypeptide(L)'
;MVFIPFFKVLLLALISLGFYLAITYGPQSLLLEMFKSELIHTNFGGMRRILTPLTLFWGRNAIFEASGLPSYSNLLPSINLASSEKELNYRITQYQTVQYMLMSSLFNEAQSKFGFEKYMQLMIGDACNIINTIDNCTSTLVSRGLDPAMKMYLYTLEMQRRMAKTQGFNPLGLIKIEKYSKLVEKSFVFGLQIYANYTEDIVIELKNQMSLTTYLFFFFIFLIYILIIHKIADNMTSNLRNKAEILSVFSTKRREHTEKATTKGVKFTEDLKLKFIDK
;
A
#
# COMPACT_ATOMS: atom_id res chain seq x y z
N MET A 1 -35.77 10.52 -30.98
CA MET A 1 -35.66 10.14 -29.55
C MET A 1 -34.30 9.46 -29.27
N VAL A 2 -33.18 10.08 -29.68
CA VAL A 2 -31.82 9.48 -29.65
C VAL A 2 -31.01 9.94 -28.42
N PHE A 3 -31.43 11.03 -27.77
CA PHE A 3 -30.69 11.64 -26.65
C PHE A 3 -30.71 10.84 -25.33
N ILE A 4 -31.79 10.09 -25.07
CA ILE A 4 -31.96 9.34 -23.81
C ILE A 4 -30.92 8.20 -23.64
N PRO A 5 -30.63 7.36 -24.66
CA PRO A 5 -29.58 6.35 -24.53
C PRO A 5 -28.17 6.94 -24.44
N PHE A 6 -27.88 8.03 -25.17
CA PHE A 6 -26.57 8.70 -25.11
C PHE A 6 -26.27 9.24 -23.70
N PHE A 7 -27.24 9.91 -23.06
CA PHE A 7 -27.08 10.45 -21.71
C PHE A 7 -26.81 9.35 -20.67
N LYS A 8 -27.44 8.17 -20.83
CA LYS A 8 -27.23 7.01 -19.95
C LYS A 8 -25.82 6.42 -20.07
N VAL A 9 -25.31 6.32 -21.29
CA VAL A 9 -23.92 5.86 -21.55
C VAL A 9 -22.92 6.87 -20.99
N LEU A 10 -23.17 8.17 -21.16
CA LEU A 10 -22.33 9.23 -20.60
C LEU A 10 -22.29 9.19 -19.06
N LEU A 11 -23.44 8.99 -18.42
CA LEU A 11 -23.53 8.86 -16.97
C LEU A 11 -22.73 7.65 -16.45
N LEU A 12 -22.83 6.49 -17.13
CA LEU A 12 -22.04 5.30 -16.79
C LEU A 12 -20.53 5.56 -16.95
N ALA A 13 -20.12 6.27 -17.99
CA ALA A 13 -18.73 6.64 -18.21
C ALA A 13 -18.20 7.56 -17.09
N LEU A 14 -19.00 8.55 -16.66
CA LEU A 14 -18.64 9.44 -15.55
C LEU A 14 -18.55 8.70 -14.22
N ILE A 15 -19.47 7.78 -13.92
CA ILE A 15 -19.43 6.94 -12.72
C ILE A 15 -18.19 6.03 -12.73
N SER A 16 -17.87 5.45 -13.89
CA SER A 16 -16.69 4.58 -14.05
C SER A 16 -15.38 5.37 -13.89
N LEU A 17 -15.33 6.60 -14.43
CA LEU A 17 -14.19 7.50 -14.22
C LEU A 17 -14.05 7.89 -12.75
N GLY A 18 -15.16 8.24 -12.08
CA GLY A 18 -15.17 8.56 -10.65
C GLY A 18 -14.69 7.39 -9.80
N PHE A 19 -15.11 6.17 -10.11
CA PHE A 19 -14.64 4.94 -9.46
C PHE A 19 -13.13 4.73 -9.66
N TYR A 20 -12.66 4.85 -10.90
CA TYR A 20 -11.24 4.72 -11.23
C TYR A 20 -10.39 5.73 -10.44
N LEU A 21 -10.81 6.99 -10.42
CA LEU A 21 -10.13 8.04 -9.67
C LEU A 21 -10.17 7.78 -8.16
N ALA A 22 -11.29 7.33 -7.61
CA ALA A 22 -11.45 7.04 -6.19
C ALA A 22 -10.52 5.92 -5.71
N ILE A 23 -10.40 4.81 -6.46
CA ILE A 23 -9.46 3.73 -6.11
C ILE A 23 -8.01 4.17 -6.28
N THR A 24 -7.70 4.84 -7.40
CA THR A 24 -6.32 5.21 -7.73
C THR A 24 -5.75 6.22 -6.74
N TYR A 25 -6.49 7.30 -6.47
CA TYR A 25 -6.04 8.40 -5.62
C TYR A 25 -6.39 8.23 -4.14
N GLY A 26 -7.20 7.23 -3.79
CA GLY A 26 -7.48 6.85 -2.41
C GLY A 26 -6.58 5.69 -1.97
N PRO A 27 -7.11 4.46 -1.91
CA PRO A 27 -6.41 3.35 -1.28
C PRO A 27 -5.15 2.91 -2.03
N GLN A 28 -5.09 3.01 -3.37
CA GLN A 28 -3.92 2.54 -4.12
C GLN A 28 -2.69 3.42 -3.91
N SER A 29 -2.86 4.75 -3.99
CA SER A 29 -1.77 5.70 -3.70
C SER A 29 -1.27 5.52 -2.27
N LEU A 30 -2.17 5.37 -1.30
CA LEU A 30 -1.79 5.18 0.09
C LEU A 30 -1.02 3.85 0.30
N LEU A 31 -1.49 2.76 -0.31
CA LEU A 31 -0.84 1.46 -0.22
C LEU A 31 0.59 1.50 -0.78
N LEU A 32 0.80 2.21 -1.90
CA LEU A 32 2.12 2.38 -2.49
C LEU A 32 3.07 3.18 -1.57
N GLU A 33 2.57 4.25 -0.96
CA GLU A 33 3.33 5.02 0.03
C GLU A 33 3.68 4.20 1.28
N MET A 34 2.74 3.37 1.74
CA MET A 34 2.95 2.46 2.86
C MET A 34 4.01 1.40 2.55
N PHE A 35 3.98 0.75 1.38
CA PHE A 35 5.03 -0.20 0.98
C PHE A 35 6.40 0.47 0.86
N LYS A 36 6.45 1.68 0.31
CA LYS A 36 7.71 2.44 0.25
C LYS A 36 8.24 2.74 1.65
N SER A 37 7.35 3.14 2.57
CA SER A 37 7.71 3.37 3.97
C SER A 37 8.22 2.07 4.61
N GLU A 38 7.52 0.97 4.40
CA GLU A 38 7.88 -0.32 4.99
C GLU A 38 9.26 -0.78 4.57
N LEU A 39 9.58 -0.60 3.28
CA LEU A 39 10.89 -0.91 2.75
C LEU A 39 11.98 -0.02 3.37
N ILE A 40 11.71 1.27 3.57
CA ILE A 40 12.62 2.20 4.26
C ILE A 40 12.83 1.75 5.71
N HIS A 41 11.74 1.54 6.46
CA HIS A 41 11.80 1.26 7.89
C HIS A 41 12.39 -0.12 8.21
N THR A 42 12.06 -1.12 7.40
CA THR A 42 12.62 -2.48 7.52
C THR A 42 14.09 -2.50 7.14
N ASN A 43 14.47 -1.89 6.01
CA ASN A 43 15.88 -1.87 5.57
C ASN A 43 16.75 -1.09 6.55
N PHE A 44 16.39 0.16 6.85
CA PHE A 44 17.20 1.00 7.72
C PHE A 44 17.13 0.55 9.18
N GLY A 45 16.00 0.04 9.65
CA GLY A 45 15.90 -0.61 10.96
C GLY A 45 16.79 -1.85 11.06
N GLY A 46 16.83 -2.68 10.01
CA GLY A 46 17.75 -3.81 9.89
C GLY A 46 19.22 -3.38 9.87
N MET A 47 19.55 -2.30 9.15
CA MET A 47 20.90 -1.73 9.15
C MET A 47 21.33 -1.28 10.55
N ARG A 48 20.47 -0.63 11.36
CA ARG A 48 20.80 -0.25 12.74
C ARG A 48 21.14 -1.47 13.60
N ARG A 49 20.39 -2.57 13.45
CA ARG A 49 20.69 -3.80 14.18
C ARG A 49 22.12 -4.30 13.92
N ILE A 50 22.57 -4.28 12.66
CA ILE A 50 23.92 -4.71 12.27
C ILE A 50 24.98 -3.67 12.66
N LEU A 51 24.67 -2.38 12.52
CA LEU A 51 25.60 -1.31 12.83
C LEU A 51 25.89 -1.22 14.33
N THR A 52 24.96 -1.59 15.23
CA THR A 52 25.17 -1.53 16.69
C THR A 52 26.43 -2.31 17.13
N PRO A 53 26.53 -3.64 16.88
CA PRO A 53 27.71 -4.41 17.25
C PRO A 53 28.96 -4.01 16.44
N LEU A 54 28.83 -3.64 15.17
CA LEU A 54 29.98 -3.18 14.36
C LEU A 54 30.60 -1.89 14.92
N THR A 55 29.77 -0.95 15.33
CA THR A 55 30.22 0.32 15.90
C THR A 55 30.88 0.09 17.26
N LEU A 56 30.31 -0.82 18.07
CA LEU A 56 30.91 -1.22 19.35
C LEU A 56 32.28 -1.85 19.15
N PHE A 57 32.40 -2.77 18.18
CA PHE A 57 33.63 -3.46 17.86
C PHE A 57 34.75 -2.49 17.49
N TRP A 58 34.50 -1.60 16.53
CA TRP A 58 35.49 -0.61 16.09
C TRP A 58 35.76 0.43 17.18
N GLY A 59 34.74 0.80 17.96
CA GLY A 59 34.91 1.72 19.08
C GLY A 59 35.78 1.16 20.19
N ARG A 60 35.60 -0.12 20.56
CA ARG A 60 36.47 -0.80 21.50
C ARG A 60 37.92 -0.83 21.01
N ASN A 61 38.12 -1.17 19.74
CA ASN A 61 39.47 -1.21 19.18
C ASN A 61 40.12 0.18 19.13
N ALA A 62 39.34 1.23 18.82
CA ALA A 62 39.80 2.61 18.83
C ALA A 62 40.14 3.11 20.25
N ILE A 63 39.39 2.68 21.27
CA ILE A 63 39.70 2.95 22.68
C ILE A 63 41.02 2.29 23.08
N PHE A 64 41.24 1.04 22.69
CA PHE A 64 42.49 0.33 22.96
C PHE A 64 43.68 0.97 22.26
N GLU A 65 43.55 1.28 20.97
CA GLU A 65 44.56 1.99 20.19
C GLU A 65 44.90 3.34 20.84
N ALA A 66 43.89 4.13 21.22
CA ALA A 66 44.08 5.42 21.89
C ALA A 66 44.74 5.31 23.28
N SER A 67 44.59 4.16 23.95
CA SER A 67 45.17 3.90 25.28
C SER A 67 46.55 3.23 25.23
N GLY A 68 47.10 2.95 24.04
CA GLY A 68 48.34 2.19 23.89
C GLY A 68 48.21 0.69 24.24
N LEU A 69 46.97 0.17 24.29
CA LEU A 69 46.69 -1.25 24.51
C LEU A 69 46.72 -2.03 23.18
N PRO A 70 46.81 -3.39 23.22
CA PRO A 70 46.74 -4.21 22.02
C PRO A 70 45.46 -3.92 21.21
N SER A 71 45.64 -3.41 20.00
CA SER A 71 44.61 -3.15 19.00
C SER A 71 44.82 -4.06 17.77
N TYR A 72 43.80 -4.23 16.92
CA TYR A 72 43.94 -5.03 15.70
C TYR A 72 45.06 -4.53 14.77
N SER A 73 45.29 -3.22 14.70
CA SER A 73 46.41 -2.64 13.94
C SER A 73 47.77 -3.11 14.46
N ASN A 74 47.89 -3.35 15.77
CA ASN A 74 49.11 -3.81 16.41
C ASN A 74 49.24 -5.35 16.39
N LEU A 75 48.11 -6.07 16.38
CA LEU A 75 48.07 -7.54 16.39
C LEU A 75 48.22 -8.15 14.98
N LEU A 76 47.82 -7.42 13.93
CA LEU A 76 47.85 -7.87 12.53
C LEU A 76 48.61 -6.88 11.63
N PRO A 77 49.90 -6.62 11.91
CA PRO A 77 50.66 -5.56 11.23
C PRO A 77 50.91 -5.83 9.74
N SER A 78 50.80 -7.08 9.29
CA SER A 78 50.96 -7.47 7.88
C SER A 78 49.73 -7.18 7.02
N ILE A 79 48.59 -6.82 7.63
CA ILE A 79 47.36 -6.49 6.93
C ILE A 79 47.21 -4.98 6.91
N ASN A 80 47.06 -4.38 5.72
CA ASN A 80 46.79 -2.95 5.58
C ASN A 80 45.35 -2.64 6.02
N LEU A 81 45.14 -2.55 7.33
CA LEU A 81 43.87 -2.20 7.96
C LEU A 81 43.74 -0.68 8.05
N ALA A 82 42.54 -0.16 7.80
CA ALA A 82 42.21 1.22 8.15
C ALA A 82 42.38 1.43 9.66
N SER A 83 42.75 2.65 10.08
CA SER A 83 42.87 2.93 11.50
C SER A 83 41.53 2.78 12.21
N SER A 84 41.54 2.29 13.44
CA SER A 84 40.30 2.00 14.18
C SER A 84 39.48 3.27 14.43
N GLU A 85 40.16 4.40 14.58
CA GLU A 85 39.51 5.72 14.67
C GLU A 85 38.77 6.07 13.37
N LYS A 86 39.35 5.81 12.20
CA LYS A 86 38.69 6.05 10.92
C LYS A 86 37.48 5.14 10.74
N GLU A 87 37.61 3.85 11.05
CA GLU A 87 36.48 2.92 11.00
C GLU A 87 35.37 3.31 11.97
N LEU A 88 35.69 3.66 13.21
CA LEU A 88 34.70 4.15 14.17
C LEU A 88 33.95 5.37 13.64
N ASN A 89 34.66 6.39 13.16
CA ASN A 89 34.05 7.61 12.62
C ASN A 89 33.19 7.31 11.38
N TYR A 90 33.63 6.38 10.54
CA TYR A 90 32.86 5.90 9.41
C TYR A 90 31.55 5.24 9.86
N ARG A 91 31.60 4.35 10.87
CA ARG A 91 30.40 3.70 11.42
C ARG A 91 29.45 4.68 12.09
N ILE A 92 29.96 5.64 12.84
CA ILE A 92 29.14 6.72 13.44
C ILE A 92 28.44 7.51 12.34
N THR A 93 29.15 7.91 11.28
CA THR A 93 28.56 8.62 10.13
C THR A 93 27.49 7.78 9.44
N GLN A 94 27.75 6.50 9.17
CA GLN A 94 26.74 5.58 8.61
C GLN A 94 25.49 5.52 9.49
N TYR A 95 25.68 5.45 10.80
CA TYR A 95 24.60 5.45 11.77
C TYR A 95 23.75 6.72 11.70
N GLN A 96 24.39 7.88 11.67
CA GLN A 96 23.72 9.17 11.58
C GLN A 96 22.95 9.32 10.28
N THR A 97 23.49 8.84 9.15
CA THR A 97 22.78 8.82 7.87
C THR A 97 21.53 7.96 7.91
N VAL A 98 21.66 6.71 8.39
CA VAL A 98 20.52 5.79 8.59
C VAL A 98 19.48 6.39 9.54
N GLN A 99 19.96 7.10 10.58
CA GLN A 99 19.10 7.77 11.54
C GLN A 99 18.30 8.90 10.90
N TYR A 100 18.97 9.77 10.15
CA TYR A 100 18.33 10.86 9.42
C TYR A 100 17.28 10.36 8.43
N MET A 101 17.59 9.34 7.63
CA MET A 101 16.65 8.76 6.66
C MET A 101 15.37 8.25 7.34
N LEU A 102 15.51 7.51 8.44
CA LEU A 102 14.37 7.01 9.23
C LEU A 102 13.58 8.11 9.93
N MET A 103 14.23 9.15 10.46
CA MET A 103 13.52 10.26 11.10
C MET A 103 12.78 11.10 10.07
N SER A 104 13.36 11.31 8.88
CA SER A 104 12.68 12.04 7.81
C SER A 104 11.40 11.33 7.35
N SER A 105 11.37 9.99 7.36
CA SER A 105 10.17 9.24 7.01
C SER A 105 9.12 9.24 8.12
N LEU A 106 9.51 9.26 9.41
CA LEU A 106 8.58 9.35 10.54
C LEU A 106 7.64 10.57 10.48
N PHE A 107 8.15 11.72 10.00
CA PHE A 107 7.43 12.99 10.01
C PHE A 107 6.65 13.25 8.71
N ASN A 108 6.47 12.25 7.86
CA ASN A 108 5.68 12.40 6.65
C ASN A 108 4.17 12.50 6.98
N GLU A 109 3.51 13.58 6.56
CA GLU A 109 2.08 13.87 6.82
C GLU A 109 1.11 12.77 6.36
N ALA A 110 1.49 12.00 5.33
CA ALA A 110 0.67 10.87 4.89
C ALA A 110 0.56 9.78 5.98
N GLN A 111 1.61 9.61 6.80
CA GLN A 111 1.68 8.58 7.84
C GLN A 111 1.05 9.05 9.16
N SER A 112 1.13 10.35 9.46
CA SER A 112 0.54 10.92 10.68
C SER A 112 -0.99 10.79 10.71
N LYS A 113 -1.64 10.72 9.54
CA LYS A 113 -3.10 10.53 9.41
C LYS A 113 -3.62 9.15 9.81
N PHE A 114 -2.75 8.13 9.88
CA PHE A 114 -3.16 6.72 10.10
C PHE A 114 -2.59 6.11 11.38
N GLY A 115 -2.40 6.89 12.45
CA GLY A 115 -2.22 6.32 13.79
C GLY A 115 -0.87 5.64 14.03
N PHE A 116 0.21 6.14 13.43
CA PHE A 116 1.59 5.71 13.67
C PHE A 116 2.15 6.04 15.07
N GLU A 117 1.27 6.36 16.01
CA GLU A 117 1.60 6.92 17.30
C GLU A 117 2.47 5.97 18.14
N LYS A 118 2.19 4.66 18.14
CA LYS A 118 2.99 3.68 18.89
C LYS A 118 4.43 3.63 18.40
N TYR A 119 4.65 3.54 17.09
CA TYR A 119 6.01 3.53 16.56
C TYR A 119 6.71 4.88 16.77
N MET A 120 5.98 5.99 16.64
CA MET A 120 6.52 7.31 16.95
C MET A 120 6.91 7.45 18.44
N GLN A 121 6.04 7.02 19.36
CA GLN A 121 6.32 6.98 20.80
C GLN A 121 7.52 6.07 21.11
N LEU A 122 7.66 4.94 20.43
CA LEU A 122 8.84 4.09 20.57
C LEU A 122 10.13 4.81 20.13
N MET A 123 10.09 5.53 19.01
CA MET A 123 11.27 6.14 18.43
C MET A 123 11.72 7.41 19.16
N ILE A 124 10.79 8.27 19.57
CA ILE A 124 11.07 9.61 20.12
C ILE A 124 10.33 9.95 21.43
N GLY A 125 9.48 9.05 21.94
CA GLY A 125 8.66 9.26 23.14
C GLY A 125 8.93 8.24 24.25
N ASP A 126 7.91 7.96 25.07
CA ASP A 126 8.01 6.97 26.15
C ASP A 126 7.93 5.54 25.60
N ALA A 127 9.10 4.97 25.33
CA ALA A 127 9.23 3.62 24.79
C ALA A 127 8.86 2.52 25.81
N CYS A 128 8.85 2.80 27.12
CA CYS A 128 8.71 1.74 28.13
C CYS A 128 7.31 1.17 28.23
N ASN A 129 6.29 1.93 27.83
CA ASN A 129 4.93 1.41 27.70
C ASN A 129 4.79 0.40 26.55
N ILE A 130 5.77 0.37 25.66
CA ILE A 130 5.76 -0.42 24.43
C ILE A 130 6.77 -1.58 24.54
N ILE A 131 7.93 -1.37 25.16
CA ILE A 131 8.94 -2.39 25.37
C ILE A 131 8.81 -2.98 26.78
N ASN A 132 7.95 -3.98 26.93
CA ASN A 132 7.65 -4.62 28.20
C ASN A 132 8.69 -5.66 28.68
N THR A 133 9.63 -6.07 27.83
CA THR A 133 10.65 -7.10 28.16
C THR A 133 12.00 -6.51 28.59
N ILE A 134 12.15 -5.18 28.64
CA ILE A 134 13.35 -4.55 29.19
C ILE A 134 13.13 -4.37 30.69
N ASP A 135 13.80 -5.21 31.48
CA ASP A 135 13.80 -5.08 32.94
C ASP A 135 14.25 -3.67 33.35
N ASN A 136 13.44 -3.02 34.19
CA ASN A 136 13.65 -1.64 34.62
C ASN A 136 13.80 -0.63 33.47
N CYS A 137 13.05 -0.78 32.38
CA CYS A 137 13.09 0.13 31.22
C CYS A 137 13.07 1.62 31.62
N THR A 138 12.24 1.99 32.61
CA THR A 138 12.10 3.36 33.14
C THR A 138 13.41 3.96 33.65
N SER A 139 14.34 3.11 34.12
CA SER A 139 15.67 3.52 34.60
C SER A 139 16.72 3.61 33.48
N THR A 140 16.37 3.19 32.26
CA THR A 140 17.27 3.17 31.11
C THR A 140 17.08 4.39 30.22
N LEU A 141 18.09 4.71 29.42
CA LEU A 141 18.00 5.78 28.41
C LEU A 141 17.00 5.49 27.28
N VAL A 142 16.62 4.21 27.11
CA VAL A 142 15.59 3.80 26.14
C VAL A 142 14.21 4.35 26.51
N SER A 143 13.96 4.66 27.79
CA SER A 143 12.70 5.29 28.23
C SER A 143 12.34 6.58 27.51
N ARG A 144 13.33 7.28 26.94
CA ARG A 144 13.12 8.52 26.19
C ARG A 144 13.01 8.31 24.67
N GLY A 145 12.93 7.05 24.24
CA GLY A 145 12.87 6.66 22.84
C GLY A 145 14.18 6.10 22.30
N LEU A 146 14.09 5.35 21.20
CA LEU A 146 15.25 4.71 20.56
C LEU A 146 16.22 5.71 19.94
N ASP A 147 15.72 6.83 19.43
CA ASP A 147 16.52 7.85 18.76
C ASP A 147 17.46 8.61 19.74
N PRO A 148 16.97 9.13 20.88
CA PRO A 148 17.84 9.70 21.92
C PRO A 148 18.79 8.65 22.52
N ALA A 149 18.30 7.42 22.72
CA ALA A 149 19.12 6.35 23.25
C ALA A 149 20.33 6.06 22.34
N MET A 150 20.10 6.00 21.02
CA MET A 150 21.16 5.83 20.02
C MET A 150 22.15 7.00 20.03
N LYS A 151 21.68 8.25 20.01
CA LYS A 151 22.56 9.43 20.09
C LYS A 151 23.48 9.37 21.30
N MET A 152 22.93 9.01 22.46
CA MET A 152 23.71 8.88 23.69
C MET A 152 24.72 7.73 23.62
N TYR A 153 24.37 6.63 22.97
CA TYR A 153 25.29 5.49 22.77
C TYR A 153 26.52 5.91 21.97
N LEU A 154 26.30 6.52 20.80
CA LEU A 154 27.37 6.98 19.92
C LEU A 154 28.23 8.05 20.61
N TYR A 155 27.59 9.00 21.29
CA TYR A 155 28.28 10.03 22.05
C TYR A 155 29.16 9.44 23.16
N THR A 156 28.63 8.49 23.93
CA THR A 156 29.37 7.86 25.04
C THR A 156 30.57 7.08 24.53
N LEU A 157 30.42 6.36 23.40
CA LEU A 157 31.49 5.62 22.76
C LEU A 157 32.63 6.56 22.30
N GLU A 158 32.29 7.65 21.61
CA GLU A 158 33.27 8.63 21.16
C GLU A 158 33.95 9.34 22.33
N MET A 159 33.18 9.69 23.36
CA MET A 159 33.68 10.32 24.57
C MET A 159 34.69 9.41 25.31
N GLN A 160 34.39 8.12 25.48
CA GLN A 160 35.33 7.18 26.10
C GLN A 160 36.62 7.02 25.28
N ARG A 161 36.56 7.06 23.95
CA ARG A 161 37.76 7.09 23.11
C ARG A 161 38.59 8.35 23.33
N ARG A 162 37.95 9.52 23.42
CA ARG A 162 38.64 10.79 23.71
C ARG A 162 39.29 10.77 25.10
N MET A 163 38.60 10.23 26.10
CA MET A 163 39.14 10.04 27.45
C MET A 163 40.31 9.05 27.46
N ALA A 164 40.21 7.94 26.72
CA ALA A 164 41.30 6.97 26.59
C ALA A 164 42.61 7.62 26.13
N LYS A 165 42.53 8.57 25.21
CA LYS A 165 43.68 9.33 24.71
C LYS A 165 44.31 10.28 25.74
N THR A 166 43.51 10.84 26.64
CA THR A 166 43.96 11.93 27.56
C THR A 166 44.16 11.47 28.99
N GLN A 167 43.37 10.50 29.46
CA GLN A 167 43.31 10.02 30.84
C GLN A 167 43.64 8.53 30.96
N GLY A 168 43.88 7.83 29.84
CA GLY A 168 44.17 6.41 29.81
C GLY A 168 42.91 5.52 29.84
N PHE A 169 43.14 4.21 29.82
CA PHE A 169 42.08 3.21 29.65
C PHE A 169 41.14 3.15 30.86
N ASN A 170 39.84 3.30 30.62
CA ASN A 170 38.78 3.14 31.63
C ASN A 170 37.94 1.86 31.36
N PRO A 171 38.26 0.73 32.03
CA PRO A 171 37.54 -0.53 31.82
C PRO A 171 36.07 -0.46 32.25
N LEU A 172 35.74 0.30 33.30
CA LEU A 172 34.36 0.46 33.76
C LEU A 172 33.51 1.23 32.75
N GLY A 173 34.10 2.21 32.07
CA GLY A 173 33.46 2.94 30.97
C GLY A 173 33.10 2.02 29.81
N LEU A 174 34.04 1.16 29.40
CA LEU A 174 33.82 0.20 28.31
C LEU A 174 32.72 -0.82 28.66
N ILE A 175 32.74 -1.39 29.87
CA ILE A 175 31.70 -2.34 30.33
C ILE A 175 30.31 -1.69 30.31
N LYS A 176 30.19 -0.42 30.72
CA LYS A 176 28.93 0.32 30.66
C LYS A 176 28.44 0.48 29.23
N ILE A 177 29.32 0.82 28.28
CA ILE A 177 28.97 0.94 26.87
C ILE A 177 28.51 -0.40 26.30
N GLU A 178 29.22 -1.50 26.59
CA GLU A 178 28.84 -2.84 26.11
C GLU A 178 27.47 -3.30 26.65
N LYS A 179 27.17 -2.98 27.92
CA LYS A 179 25.83 -3.23 28.47
C LYS A 179 24.77 -2.40 27.73
N TYR A 180 25.10 -1.15 27.45
CA TYR A 180 24.18 -0.23 26.80
C TYR A 180 23.94 -0.57 25.31
N SER A 181 24.96 -1.02 24.59
CA SER A 181 24.82 -1.44 23.19
C SER A 181 23.88 -2.64 23.06
N LYS A 182 23.96 -3.61 23.97
CA LYS A 182 23.04 -4.77 24.02
C LYS A 182 21.61 -4.34 24.25
N LEU A 183 21.40 -3.35 25.11
CA LEU A 183 20.08 -2.79 25.36
C LEU A 183 19.53 -2.15 24.08
N VAL A 184 20.30 -1.27 23.45
CA VAL A 184 19.94 -0.57 22.21
C VAL A 184 19.65 -1.55 21.07
N GLU A 185 20.48 -2.58 20.89
CA GLU A 185 20.27 -3.62 19.87
C GLU A 185 18.95 -4.35 20.09
N LYS A 186 18.67 -4.80 21.32
CA LYS A 186 17.39 -5.45 21.67
C LYS A 186 16.21 -4.54 21.35
N SER A 187 16.29 -3.26 21.72
CA SER A 187 15.22 -2.31 21.47
C SER A 187 14.92 -2.09 19.98
N PHE A 188 15.93 -2.18 19.09
CA PHE A 188 15.69 -2.11 17.65
C PHE A 188 14.95 -3.32 17.08
N VAL A 189 15.17 -4.51 17.65
CA VAL A 189 14.41 -5.70 17.25
C VAL A 189 12.92 -5.48 17.53
N PHE A 190 12.57 -4.90 18.68
CA PHE A 190 11.19 -4.51 18.99
C PHE A 190 10.66 -3.46 18.03
N GLY A 191 11.47 -2.45 17.69
CA GLY A 191 11.07 -1.43 16.70
C GLY A 191 10.68 -2.02 15.36
N LEU A 192 11.44 -2.99 14.85
CA LEU A 192 11.08 -3.69 13.61
C LEU A 192 9.76 -4.45 13.73
N GLN A 193 9.54 -5.14 14.85
CA GLN A 193 8.30 -5.90 15.08
C GLN A 193 7.07 -5.00 15.18
N ILE A 194 7.16 -3.91 15.95
CA ILE A 194 6.04 -2.96 16.13
C ILE A 194 5.68 -2.29 14.81
N TYR A 195 6.70 -1.94 14.02
CA TYR A 195 6.50 -1.38 12.70
C TYR A 195 5.80 -2.36 11.76
N ALA A 196 6.23 -3.62 11.72
CA ALA A 196 5.63 -4.66 10.88
C ALA A 196 4.16 -4.92 11.22
N ASN A 197 3.83 -4.96 12.52
CA ASN A 197 2.43 -5.12 12.95
C ASN A 197 1.56 -3.93 12.50
N TYR A 198 2.10 -2.71 12.60
CA TYR A 198 1.41 -1.50 12.15
C TYR A 198 1.15 -1.51 10.64
N THR A 199 2.14 -1.90 9.83
CA THR A 199 1.96 -1.95 8.38
C THR A 199 0.96 -3.03 7.97
N GLU A 200 0.94 -4.17 8.64
CA GLU A 200 -0.03 -5.23 8.41
C GLU A 200 -1.48 -4.76 8.65
N ASP A 201 -1.75 -4.10 9.77
CA ASP A 201 -3.08 -3.57 10.12
C ASP A 201 -3.60 -2.60 9.04
N ILE A 202 -2.75 -1.69 8.57
CA ILE A 202 -3.13 -0.71 7.54
C ILE A 202 -3.33 -1.38 6.18
N VAL A 203 -2.48 -2.33 5.81
CA VAL A 203 -2.62 -3.06 4.54
C VAL A 203 -3.95 -3.82 4.51
N ILE A 204 -4.36 -4.42 5.63
CA ILE A 204 -5.66 -5.08 5.76
C ILE A 204 -6.81 -4.08 5.59
N GLU A 205 -6.75 -2.94 6.28
CA GLU A 205 -7.78 -1.91 6.19
C GLU A 205 -7.93 -1.37 4.75
N LEU A 206 -6.83 -1.03 4.09
CA LEU A 206 -6.86 -0.53 2.70
C LEU A 206 -7.36 -1.58 1.72
N LYS A 207 -7.00 -2.84 1.92
CA LYS A 207 -7.51 -3.96 1.11
C LYS A 207 -9.01 -4.11 1.28
N ASN A 208 -9.52 -3.99 2.50
CA ASN A 208 -10.97 -4.02 2.77
C ASN A 208 -11.68 -2.84 2.10
N GLN A 209 -11.10 -1.63 2.16
CA GLN A 209 -11.66 -0.45 1.48
C GLN A 209 -11.67 -0.60 -0.06
N MET A 210 -10.59 -1.11 -0.66
CA MET A 210 -10.55 -1.44 -2.10
C MET A 210 -11.61 -2.48 -2.47
N SER A 211 -11.75 -3.52 -1.66
CA SER A 211 -12.72 -4.58 -1.89
C SER A 211 -14.15 -4.05 -1.81
N LEU A 212 -14.47 -3.26 -0.78
CA LEU A 212 -15.78 -2.63 -0.60
C LEU A 212 -16.13 -1.71 -1.77
N THR A 213 -15.22 -0.81 -2.15
CA THR A 213 -15.44 0.11 -3.28
C THR A 213 -15.66 -0.67 -4.58
N THR A 214 -14.89 -1.73 -4.81
CA THR A 214 -15.05 -2.61 -5.99
C THR A 214 -16.41 -3.31 -6.00
N TYR A 215 -16.86 -3.85 -4.87
CA TYR A 215 -18.18 -4.47 -4.76
C TYR A 215 -19.32 -3.47 -4.97
N LEU A 216 -19.20 -2.26 -4.44
CA LEU A 216 -20.17 -1.18 -4.68
C LEU A 216 -20.26 -0.83 -6.17
N PHE A 217 -19.12 -0.82 -6.87
CA PHE A 217 -19.10 -0.57 -8.31
C PHE A 217 -19.78 -1.68 -9.12
N PHE A 218 -19.51 -2.96 -8.80
CA PHE A 218 -20.21 -4.08 -9.44
C PHE A 218 -21.72 -4.06 -9.16
N PHE A 219 -22.12 -3.72 -7.94
CA PHE A 219 -23.52 -3.54 -7.59
C PHE A 219 -24.19 -2.43 -8.41
N PHE A 220 -23.50 -1.29 -8.60
CA PHE A 220 -23.97 -0.21 -9.46
C PHE A 220 -24.12 -0.63 -10.93
N ILE A 221 -23.16 -1.37 -11.48
CA ILE A 221 -23.25 -1.92 -12.84
C ILE A 221 -24.46 -2.84 -12.97
N PHE A 222 -24.67 -3.73 -11.99
CA PHE A 222 -25.79 -4.66 -11.97
C PHE A 222 -27.14 -3.93 -11.94
N LEU A 223 -27.29 -2.89 -11.11
CA LEU A 223 -28.48 -2.03 -11.08
C LEU A 223 -28.73 -1.34 -12.42
N ILE A 224 -27.68 -0.80 -13.05
CA ILE A 224 -27.76 -0.17 -14.37
C ILE A 224 -28.21 -1.18 -15.42
N TYR A 225 -27.67 -2.40 -15.39
CA TYR A 225 -28.07 -3.49 -16.29
C TYR A 225 -29.57 -3.80 -16.20
N ILE A 226 -30.09 -4.00 -14.99
CA ILE A 226 -31.53 -4.28 -14.78
C ILE A 226 -32.40 -3.09 -15.21
N LEU A 227 -32.09 -1.88 -14.76
CA LEU A 227 -32.98 -0.73 -14.96
C LEU A 227 -32.97 -0.21 -16.40
N ILE A 228 -31.85 -0.34 -17.10
CA ILE A 228 -31.66 0.26 -18.42
C ILE A 228 -31.71 -0.80 -19.53
N ILE A 229 -30.86 -1.84 -19.45
CA ILE A 229 -30.69 -2.78 -20.56
C ILE A 229 -31.88 -3.71 -20.65
N HIS A 230 -32.33 -4.28 -19.53
CA HIS A 230 -33.50 -5.16 -19.52
C HIS A 230 -34.76 -4.42 -20.01
N LYS A 231 -35.01 -3.21 -19.49
CA LYS A 231 -36.16 -2.39 -19.91
C LYS A 231 -36.09 -1.96 -21.38
N ILE A 232 -34.91 -1.70 -21.94
CA ILE A 232 -34.75 -1.41 -23.38
C ILE A 232 -35.00 -2.68 -24.21
N ALA A 233 -34.51 -3.83 -23.77
CA ALA A 233 -34.72 -5.11 -24.44
C ALA A 233 -36.22 -5.49 -24.48
N ASP A 234 -36.93 -5.33 -23.36
CA ASP A 234 -38.38 -5.53 -23.28
C ASP A 234 -39.14 -4.58 -24.20
N ASN A 235 -38.71 -3.31 -24.27
CA ASN A 235 -39.36 -2.32 -25.12
C ASN A 235 -39.04 -2.53 -26.62
N MET A 236 -37.88 -3.08 -26.95
CA MET A 236 -37.55 -3.47 -28.33
C MET A 236 -38.31 -4.72 -28.75
N THR A 237 -38.36 -5.74 -27.90
CA THR A 237 -39.11 -6.97 -28.16
C THR A 237 -40.61 -6.71 -28.28
N SER A 238 -41.20 -5.87 -27.42
CA SER A 238 -42.60 -5.47 -27.53
C SER A 238 -42.87 -4.70 -28.83
N ASN A 239 -42.02 -3.74 -29.21
CA ASN A 239 -42.16 -2.99 -30.46
C ASN A 239 -42.02 -3.88 -31.70
N LEU A 240 -41.08 -4.83 -31.69
CA LEU A 240 -40.91 -5.81 -32.76
C LEU A 240 -42.13 -6.71 -32.88
N ARG A 241 -42.67 -7.21 -31.76
CA ARG A 241 -43.88 -8.04 -31.73
C ARG A 241 -45.10 -7.28 -32.24
N ASN A 242 -45.29 -6.04 -31.82
CA ASN A 242 -46.41 -5.20 -32.24
C ASN A 242 -46.33 -4.89 -33.75
N LYS A 243 -45.13 -4.57 -34.27
CA LYS A 243 -44.91 -4.41 -35.73
C LYS A 243 -45.10 -5.70 -36.51
N ALA A 244 -44.70 -6.85 -35.95
CA ALA A 244 -44.93 -8.17 -36.55
C ALA A 244 -46.42 -8.52 -36.59
N GLU A 245 -47.18 -8.22 -35.53
CA GLU A 245 -48.64 -8.37 -35.50
C GLU A 245 -49.32 -7.51 -36.56
N ILE A 246 -48.94 -6.23 -36.66
CA ILE A 246 -49.46 -5.32 -37.69
C ILE A 246 -49.17 -5.87 -39.10
N LEU A 247 -47.94 -6.30 -39.38
CA LEU A 247 -47.58 -6.94 -40.65
C LEU A 247 -48.35 -8.23 -40.91
N SER A 248 -48.59 -9.04 -39.88
CA SER A 248 -49.38 -10.25 -40.00
C SER A 248 -50.82 -9.95 -40.39
N VAL A 249 -51.45 -8.94 -39.78
CA VAL A 249 -52.82 -8.48 -40.10
C VAL A 249 -52.90 -7.97 -41.54
N PHE A 250 -51.90 -7.24 -42.02
CA PHE A 250 -51.86 -6.82 -43.43
C PHE A 250 -51.62 -8.00 -44.38
N SER A 251 -50.86 -9.02 -43.97
CA SER A 251 -50.64 -10.24 -44.77
C SER A 251 -51.89 -11.12 -44.86
N THR A 252 -52.66 -11.28 -43.78
CA THR A 252 -53.94 -12.00 -43.78
C THR A 252 -55.02 -11.25 -44.54
N LYS A 253 -55.11 -9.92 -44.38
CA LYS A 253 -56.05 -9.09 -45.14
C LYS A 253 -55.76 -9.10 -46.65
N ARG A 254 -54.49 -9.22 -47.03
CA ARG A 254 -54.07 -9.43 -48.43
C ARG A 254 -54.48 -10.82 -48.93
N ARG A 255 -54.33 -11.88 -48.12
CA ARG A 255 -54.83 -13.23 -48.44
C ARG A 255 -56.34 -13.27 -48.60
N GLU A 256 -57.11 -12.67 -47.69
CA GLU A 256 -58.58 -12.60 -47.79
C GLU A 256 -59.06 -11.80 -49.02
N HIS A 257 -58.35 -10.71 -49.39
CA HIS A 257 -58.63 -9.99 -50.63
C HIS A 257 -58.29 -10.80 -51.88
N THR A 258 -57.25 -11.64 -51.82
CA THR A 258 -56.87 -12.51 -52.93
C THR A 258 -57.88 -13.66 -53.08
N GLU A 259 -58.33 -14.27 -51.97
CA GLU A 259 -59.37 -15.31 -51.97
C GLU A 259 -60.75 -14.78 -52.40
N LYS A 260 -61.13 -13.55 -52.02
CA LYS A 260 -62.35 -12.88 -52.49
C LYS A 260 -62.26 -12.44 -53.96
N ALA A 261 -61.08 -12.10 -54.45
CA ALA A 261 -60.85 -11.82 -55.87
C ALA A 261 -60.90 -13.10 -56.73
N THR A 262 -60.35 -14.22 -56.25
CA THR A 262 -60.49 -15.52 -56.94
C THR A 262 -61.91 -16.05 -56.89
N THR A 263 -62.66 -15.91 -55.79
CA THR A 263 -64.07 -16.35 -55.75
C THR A 263 -65.01 -15.48 -56.58
N LYS A 264 -64.76 -14.17 -56.71
CA LYS A 264 -65.47 -13.32 -57.69
C LYS A 264 -65.02 -13.59 -59.14
N GLY A 265 -63.74 -13.89 -59.37
CA GLY A 265 -63.21 -14.25 -60.69
C GLY A 265 -63.73 -15.61 -61.21
N VAL A 266 -63.93 -16.58 -60.30
CA VAL A 266 -64.53 -17.88 -60.62
C VAL A 266 -66.04 -17.74 -60.93
N LYS A 267 -66.79 -16.93 -60.16
CA LYS A 267 -68.20 -16.63 -60.51
C LYS A 267 -68.34 -15.89 -61.84
N PHE A 268 -67.44 -14.96 -62.16
CA PHE A 268 -67.48 -14.25 -63.45
C PHE A 268 -67.15 -15.15 -64.65
N THR A 269 -66.34 -16.21 -64.47
CA THR A 269 -66.00 -17.14 -65.55
C THR A 269 -67.03 -18.24 -65.76
N GLU A 270 -67.82 -18.61 -64.75
CA GLU A 270 -69.00 -19.48 -64.93
C GLU A 270 -70.16 -18.74 -65.62
N ASP A 271 -70.46 -17.49 -65.24
CA ASP A 271 -71.53 -16.70 -65.88
C ASP A 271 -71.24 -16.32 -67.34
N LEU A 272 -69.95 -16.22 -67.74
CA LEU A 272 -69.55 -15.97 -69.13
C LEU A 272 -69.54 -17.24 -70.00
N LYS A 273 -69.38 -18.44 -69.40
CA LYS A 273 -69.47 -19.72 -70.15
C LYS A 273 -70.91 -20.13 -70.46
N LEU A 274 -71.89 -19.67 -69.69
CA LEU A 274 -73.31 -19.97 -69.90
C LEU A 274 -74.02 -19.06 -70.92
N LYS A 275 -73.34 -18.05 -71.50
CA LYS A 275 -73.92 -17.15 -72.52
C LYS A 275 -73.38 -17.32 -73.95
N PHE A 276 -72.47 -18.27 -74.18
CA PHE A 276 -71.93 -18.56 -75.53
C PHE A 276 -72.22 -19.98 -76.03
N ILE A 277 -73.17 -20.67 -75.42
CA ILE A 277 -73.75 -21.93 -75.92
C ILE A 277 -75.27 -21.74 -75.95
N ASP A 278 -75.74 -20.91 -76.89
CA ASP A 278 -76.98 -21.08 -77.66
C ASP A 278 -77.36 -19.76 -78.35
N LYS A 279 -77.28 -19.82 -79.69
CA LYS A 279 -77.66 -18.84 -80.74
C LYS A 279 -76.63 -17.80 -81.16
#